data_AF-A0A506U4M0-F1
#
_entry.id   AF-A0A506U4M0-F1
#
_cell.length_a   1.000
_cell.length_b   1.000
_cell.length_c   1.000
_cell.angle_alpha   90.00
_cell.angle_beta   90.00
_cell.angle_gamma   90.00
#
_symmetry.space_group_name_H-M   'P 1'
#
loop_
_entity.id
_entity.type
_entity.pdbx_description
1 polymer ?
#
loop_
_entity_poly.entity_id
_entity_poly.type
_entity_poly.pdbx_seq_one_letter_code
_entity_poly.pdbx_strand_id
1 'polypeptide(L)'
;MNDLNDKCSISKVFGVFKTVPATKSKKTAERTQRILDAAQEQFLETGLRGTTMETLARRARVAKPTLYAYFPDKEAVFNAVIARLMEDWTQIVGTALSSDGKPEERIARAFLAKFSAADDLISGSPHAEELMREGANLATRNASGLEDWLYEAIEALLVEHGFERSDAAHRSDMLVACVSGLYKFTGRRDQLAEDVAFVTRRLLG
;
A
#
# COMPACT_ATOMS: atom_id res chain seq x y z
N MET A 1 -8.31 23.37 5.21
CA MET A 1 -7.67 22.59 4.15
C MET A 1 -6.83 21.53 4.83
N ASN A 2 -7.41 20.36 5.10
CA ASN A 2 -6.64 19.21 5.58
C ASN A 2 -5.96 18.64 4.35
N ASP A 3 -4.66 18.84 4.23
CA ASP A 3 -3.88 18.16 3.19
C ASP A 3 -3.91 16.66 3.52
N LEU A 4 -4.73 15.90 2.79
CA LEU A 4 -4.82 14.44 2.94
C LEU A 4 -3.48 13.75 2.64
N ASN A 5 -2.57 14.47 1.97
CA ASN A 5 -1.20 14.07 1.67
C ASN A 5 -0.17 14.63 2.69
N ASP A 6 -0.62 15.23 3.79
CA ASP A 6 0.28 15.69 4.85
C ASP A 6 1.08 14.51 5.41
N LYS A 7 2.40 14.71 5.50
CA LYS A 7 3.36 13.78 6.10
C LYS A 7 2.93 13.32 7.48
N CYS A 8 2.18 14.12 8.24
CA CYS A 8 1.65 13.73 9.55
C CYS A 8 0.62 12.60 9.44
N SER A 9 -0.35 12.71 8.52
CA SER A 9 -1.37 11.70 8.27
C SER A 9 -0.77 10.41 7.70
N ILE A 10 0.17 10.56 6.78
CA ILE A 10 0.95 9.48 6.17
C ILE A 10 1.78 8.78 7.26
N SER A 11 2.50 9.51 8.13
CA SER A 11 3.33 8.91 9.19
C SER A 11 2.57 8.00 10.18
N LYS A 12 1.26 8.23 10.39
CA LYS A 12 0.41 7.35 11.20
C LYS A 12 0.21 5.97 10.57
N VAL A 13 0.11 5.89 9.24
CA VAL A 13 0.07 4.64 8.47
C VAL A 13 1.33 3.80 8.72
N PHE A 14 2.50 4.46 8.78
CA PHE A 14 3.80 3.82 8.97
C PHE A 14 4.15 3.51 10.41
N GLY A 15 3.42 4.04 11.39
CA GLY A 15 3.64 3.76 12.81
C GLY A 15 3.49 2.28 13.17
N VAL A 16 2.77 1.51 12.32
CA VAL A 16 2.47 0.09 12.57
C VAL A 16 3.41 -0.87 11.84
N PHE A 17 3.94 -0.47 10.68
CA PHE A 17 5.05 -1.16 10.03
C PHE A 17 6.34 -0.61 10.61
N LYS A 18 6.99 -1.32 11.55
CA LYS A 18 8.31 -0.90 12.08
C LYS A 18 9.21 -0.47 10.93
N THR A 19 9.37 0.84 10.79
CA THR A 19 10.09 1.43 9.67
C THR A 19 11.53 0.94 9.73
N VAL A 20 12.14 0.78 8.55
CA VAL A 20 13.59 0.77 8.39
C VAL A 20 14.19 1.77 9.38
N PRO A 21 15.19 1.39 10.21
CA PRO A 21 15.73 2.30 11.20
C PRO A 21 16.12 3.62 10.53
N ALA A 22 15.46 4.71 10.95
CA ALA A 22 15.67 6.06 10.41
C ALA A 22 17.16 6.37 10.47
N THR A 23 17.86 6.26 9.33
CA THR A 23 19.31 6.25 9.38
C THR A 23 19.88 7.65 9.30
N LYS A 24 20.79 7.96 10.22
CA LYS A 24 21.39 9.30 10.41
C LYS A 24 22.25 9.82 9.25
N SER A 25 22.40 9.08 8.13
CA SER A 25 23.27 9.45 7.00
C SER A 25 22.67 9.10 5.64
N LYS A 26 22.74 10.02 4.69
CA LYS A 26 22.29 9.88 3.28
C LYS A 26 22.83 8.61 2.61
N LYS A 27 24.12 8.31 2.84
CA LYS A 27 24.79 7.12 2.29
C LYS A 27 24.17 5.81 2.77
N THR A 28 23.60 5.82 3.98
CA THR A 28 22.95 4.65 4.55
C THR A 28 21.55 4.47 4.00
N ALA A 29 20.79 5.56 3.85
CA ALA A 29 19.47 5.52 3.21
C ALA A 29 19.55 5.01 1.76
N GLU A 30 20.50 5.51 0.97
CA GLU A 30 20.75 5.03 -0.40
C GLU A 30 21.13 3.54 -0.44
N ARG A 31 21.83 3.05 0.59
CA ARG A 31 22.19 1.63 0.68
C ARG A 31 20.99 0.77 1.05
N THR A 32 20.16 1.21 1.99
CA THR A 32 18.92 0.52 2.32
C THR A 32 18.01 0.44 1.10
N GLN A 33 17.82 1.54 0.36
CA GLN A 33 17.00 1.56 -0.84
C GLN A 33 17.46 0.50 -1.86
N ARG A 34 18.77 0.45 -2.16
CA ARG A 34 19.32 -0.58 -3.06
C ARG A 34 19.12 -2.01 -2.57
N ILE A 35 19.17 -2.24 -1.25
CA ILE A 35 18.87 -3.56 -0.68
C ILE A 35 17.40 -3.91 -0.91
N LEU A 36 16.48 -2.97 -0.67
CA LEU A 36 15.05 -3.18 -0.84
C LEU A 36 14.64 -3.33 -2.32
N ASP A 37 15.27 -2.61 -3.24
CA ASP A 37 15.07 -2.76 -4.69
C ASP A 37 15.45 -4.18 -5.13
N ALA A 38 16.67 -4.61 -4.78
CA ALA A 38 17.15 -5.96 -5.08
C ALA A 38 16.26 -7.03 -4.42
N ALA A 39 15.85 -6.82 -3.17
CA ALA A 39 15.00 -7.76 -2.47
C ALA A 39 13.62 -7.90 -3.13
N GLN A 40 12.98 -6.79 -3.49
CA GLN A 40 11.69 -6.79 -4.20
C GLN A 40 11.78 -7.63 -5.48
N GLU A 41 12.75 -7.35 -6.34
CA GLU A 41 12.93 -8.12 -7.57
C GLU A 41 13.16 -9.61 -7.29
N GLN A 42 13.97 -9.94 -6.29
CA GLN A 42 14.25 -11.33 -5.96
C GLN A 42 13.03 -12.07 -5.40
N PHE A 43 12.20 -11.39 -4.60
CA PHE A 43 10.94 -11.94 -4.12
C PHE A 43 9.97 -12.18 -5.27
N LEU A 44 9.87 -11.25 -6.23
CA LEU A 44 9.06 -11.43 -7.44
C LEU A 44 9.55 -12.60 -8.32
N GLU A 45 10.86 -12.83 -8.39
CA GLU A 45 11.43 -13.91 -9.21
C GLU A 45 11.37 -15.29 -8.55
N THR A 46 11.58 -15.38 -7.23
CA THR A 46 11.85 -16.66 -6.53
C THR A 46 10.96 -16.92 -5.31
N GLY A 47 10.05 -16.00 -5.00
CA GLY A 47 9.21 -16.05 -3.81
C GLY A 47 9.99 -15.81 -2.51
N LEU A 48 9.26 -15.78 -1.40
CA LEU A 48 9.85 -15.63 -0.08
C LEU A 48 10.56 -16.93 0.35
N ARG A 49 10.00 -18.08 -0.02
CA ARG A 49 10.59 -19.40 0.27
C ARG A 49 11.91 -19.65 -0.45
N GLY A 50 12.01 -19.30 -1.74
CA GLY A 50 13.22 -19.48 -2.55
C GLY A 50 14.34 -18.48 -2.23
N THR A 51 14.02 -17.40 -1.52
CA THR A 51 14.97 -16.36 -1.14
C THR A 51 15.74 -16.69 0.14
N THR A 52 17.06 -16.43 0.11
CA THR A 52 17.98 -16.52 1.26
C THR A 52 18.75 -15.21 1.47
N MET A 53 19.25 -14.99 2.70
CA MET A 53 20.12 -13.83 2.98
C MET A 53 21.38 -13.78 2.09
N GLU A 54 21.88 -14.93 1.65
CA GLU A 54 23.00 -15.02 0.72
C GLU A 54 22.65 -14.50 -0.67
N THR A 55 21.54 -14.99 -1.22
CA THR A 55 21.06 -14.56 -2.54
C THR A 55 20.75 -13.05 -2.54
N LEU A 56 20.12 -12.53 -1.47
CA LEU A 56 19.84 -11.11 -1.29
C LEU A 56 21.12 -10.27 -1.23
N ALA A 57 22.10 -10.65 -0.42
CA ALA A 57 23.36 -9.91 -0.31
C ALA A 57 24.09 -9.84 -1.66
N ARG A 58 24.11 -10.97 -2.39
CA ARG A 58 24.68 -11.05 -3.74
C ARG A 58 23.96 -10.12 -4.71
N ARG A 59 22.62 -10.16 -4.75
CA ARG A 59 21.83 -9.32 -5.68
C ARG A 59 21.97 -7.84 -5.37
N ALA A 60 21.90 -7.46 -4.10
CA ALA A 60 22.06 -6.08 -3.63
C ALA A 60 23.51 -5.55 -3.74
N ARG A 61 24.47 -6.42 -4.13
CA ARG A 61 25.91 -6.12 -4.22
C ARG A 61 26.45 -5.56 -2.89
N VAL A 62 26.10 -6.21 -1.78
CA VAL A 62 26.57 -5.89 -0.44
C VAL A 62 27.20 -7.13 0.22
N ALA A 63 28.13 -6.93 1.14
CA ALA A 63 28.68 -8.05 1.90
C ALA A 63 27.61 -8.63 2.85
N LYS A 64 27.62 -9.96 3.08
CA LYS A 64 26.69 -10.61 4.03
C LYS A 64 26.65 -9.92 5.40
N PRO A 65 27.79 -9.61 6.07
CA PRO A 65 27.76 -8.89 7.35
C PRO A 65 27.13 -7.50 7.25
N THR A 66 27.26 -6.85 6.08
CA THR A 66 26.55 -5.58 5.84
C THR A 66 25.06 -5.83 5.83
N LEU A 67 24.52 -6.77 5.04
CA LEU A 67 23.08 -7.04 5.02
C LEU A 67 22.53 -7.39 6.42
N TYR A 68 23.21 -8.25 7.16
CA TYR A 68 22.83 -8.64 8.52
C TYR A 68 22.84 -7.47 9.52
N ALA A 69 23.65 -6.42 9.28
CA ALA A 69 23.63 -5.22 10.11
C ALA A 69 22.37 -4.35 9.90
N TYR A 70 21.68 -4.48 8.76
CA TYR A 70 20.42 -3.78 8.47
C TYR A 70 19.21 -4.65 8.78
N PHE A 71 19.27 -5.93 8.43
CA PHE A 71 18.17 -6.86 8.52
C PHE A 71 18.64 -8.18 9.12
N PRO A 72 18.09 -8.60 10.28
CA PRO A 72 18.55 -9.82 10.96
C PRO A 72 18.25 -11.11 10.16
N ASP A 73 17.19 -11.10 9.36
CA ASP A 73 16.75 -12.24 8.56
C ASP A 73 15.98 -11.78 7.31
N LYS A 74 15.57 -12.73 6.47
CA LYS A 74 14.84 -12.43 5.22
C LYS A 74 13.42 -11.91 5.46
N GLU A 75 12.81 -12.27 6.59
CA GLU A 75 11.46 -11.81 6.95
C GLU A 75 11.51 -10.32 7.28
N ALA A 76 12.56 -9.86 7.98
CA ALA A 76 12.81 -8.44 8.22
C ALA A 76 13.04 -7.66 6.92
N VAL A 77 13.73 -8.26 5.93
CA VAL A 77 13.87 -7.65 4.59
C VAL A 77 12.51 -7.58 3.89
N PHE A 78 11.74 -8.66 3.91
CA PHE A 78 10.41 -8.73 3.31
C PHE A 78 9.45 -7.69 3.93
N ASN A 79 9.41 -7.61 5.26
CA ASN A 79 8.62 -6.62 5.99
C ASN A 79 9.00 -5.18 5.58
N ALA A 80 10.28 -4.91 5.41
CA ALA A 80 10.74 -3.59 4.99
C ALA A 80 10.38 -3.27 3.52
N VAL A 81 10.38 -4.27 2.63
CA VAL A 81 9.88 -4.12 1.26
C VAL A 81 8.37 -3.81 1.29
N ILE A 82 7.58 -4.58 2.04
CA ILE A 82 6.14 -4.35 2.17
C ILE A 82 5.85 -2.96 2.77
N ALA A 83 6.57 -2.55 3.80
CA ALA A 83 6.42 -1.22 4.39
C ALA A 83 6.66 -0.10 3.38
N ARG A 84 7.71 -0.20 2.56
CA ARG A 84 7.99 0.75 1.48
C ARG A 84 6.85 0.78 0.45
N LEU A 85 6.37 -0.40 0.03
CA LEU A 85 5.27 -0.48 -0.92
C LEU A 85 3.97 0.13 -0.39
N MET A 86 3.66 -0.08 0.90
CA MET A 86 2.55 0.61 1.56
C MET A 86 2.74 2.12 1.55
N GLU A 87 3.97 2.62 1.67
CA GLU A 87 4.28 4.05 1.60
C GLU A 87 3.99 4.61 0.22
N ASP A 88 4.52 3.96 -0.81
CA ASP A 88 4.29 4.34 -2.20
C ASP A 88 2.79 4.30 -2.53
N TRP A 89 2.08 3.25 -2.11
CA TRP A 89 0.62 3.13 -2.34
C TRP A 89 -0.18 4.19 -1.58
N THR A 90 0.18 4.50 -0.34
CA THR A 90 -0.47 5.57 0.44
C THR A 90 -0.34 6.90 -0.29
N GLN A 91 0.84 7.23 -0.83
CA GLN A 91 1.06 8.45 -1.59
C GLN A 91 0.27 8.49 -2.90
N ILE A 92 0.21 7.36 -3.62
CA ILE A 92 -0.58 7.23 -4.86
C ILE A 92 -2.07 7.48 -4.56
N VAL A 93 -2.61 6.83 -3.54
CA VAL A 93 -4.01 6.98 -3.12
C VAL A 93 -4.28 8.40 -2.63
N GLY A 94 -3.36 8.99 -1.86
CA GLY A 94 -3.49 10.35 -1.33
C GLY A 94 -3.50 11.40 -2.43
N THR A 95 -2.68 11.21 -3.46
CA THR A 95 -2.66 12.04 -4.67
C THR A 95 -3.99 11.94 -5.42
N ALA A 96 -4.53 10.73 -5.57
CA ALA A 96 -5.83 10.53 -6.21
C ALA A 96 -6.97 11.18 -5.41
N LEU A 97 -6.98 11.05 -4.09
CA LEU A 97 -7.96 11.72 -3.22
C LEU A 97 -7.83 13.24 -3.25
N SER A 98 -6.63 13.79 -3.46
CA SER A 98 -6.38 15.25 -3.45
C SER A 98 -6.52 15.91 -4.82
N SER A 99 -6.79 15.14 -5.86
CA SER A 99 -6.91 15.63 -7.22
C SER A 99 -8.23 16.39 -7.49
N ASP A 100 -8.28 17.16 -8.57
CA ASP A 100 -9.46 17.92 -8.97
C ASP A 100 -10.65 17.02 -9.31
N GLY A 101 -11.87 17.53 -9.16
CA GLY A 101 -13.12 16.84 -9.53
C GLY A 101 -14.07 16.63 -8.35
N LYS A 102 -15.18 15.94 -8.60
CA LYS A 102 -16.18 15.67 -7.57
C LYS A 102 -15.69 14.60 -6.58
N PRO A 103 -16.20 14.55 -5.34
CA PRO A 103 -15.81 13.53 -4.35
C PRO A 103 -15.89 12.11 -4.89
N GLU A 104 -16.95 11.77 -5.61
CA GLU A 104 -17.14 10.43 -6.17
C GLU A 104 -16.07 10.05 -7.20
N GLU A 105 -15.60 11.00 -8.01
CA GLU A 105 -14.56 10.78 -9.02
C GLU A 105 -13.17 10.63 -8.37
N ARG A 106 -12.93 11.40 -7.30
CA ARG A 106 -11.69 11.34 -6.52
C ARG A 106 -11.59 10.03 -5.75
N ILE A 107 -12.68 9.63 -5.09
CA ILE A 107 -12.76 8.36 -4.35
C ILE A 107 -12.65 7.16 -5.30
N ALA A 108 -13.33 7.18 -6.45
CA ALA A 108 -13.22 6.11 -7.43
C ALA A 108 -11.77 5.96 -7.95
N ARG A 109 -11.09 7.08 -8.27
CA ARG A 109 -9.67 7.05 -8.66
C ARG A 109 -8.77 6.53 -7.55
N ALA A 110 -9.00 6.92 -6.31
CA ALA A 110 -8.24 6.46 -5.15
C ALA A 110 -8.34 4.95 -4.97
N PHE A 111 -9.54 4.39 -5.09
CA PHE A 111 -9.73 2.94 -5.07
C PHE A 111 -9.02 2.25 -6.23
N LEU A 112 -9.19 2.73 -7.46
CA LEU A 112 -8.55 2.11 -8.63
C LEU A 112 -7.02 2.15 -8.52
N ALA A 113 -6.45 3.25 -8.05
CA ALA A 113 -5.03 3.39 -7.86
C ALA A 113 -4.47 2.45 -6.77
N LYS A 114 -5.22 2.23 -5.67
CA LYS A 114 -4.88 1.23 -4.64
C LYS A 114 -4.76 -0.18 -5.25
N PHE A 115 -5.71 -0.56 -6.11
CA PHE A 115 -5.76 -1.92 -6.64
C PHE A 115 -4.82 -2.14 -7.82
N SER A 116 -4.66 -1.17 -8.71
CA SER A 116 -3.75 -1.29 -9.86
C SER A 116 -2.30 -1.38 -9.40
N ALA A 117 -1.88 -0.57 -8.42
CA ALA A 117 -0.49 -0.59 -7.94
C ALA A 117 -0.08 -1.93 -7.33
N ALA A 118 -1.02 -2.61 -6.66
CA ALA A 118 -0.81 -3.95 -6.14
C ALA A 118 -0.76 -4.99 -7.25
N ASP A 119 -1.68 -4.92 -8.20
CA ASP A 119 -1.76 -5.88 -9.30
C ASP A 119 -0.55 -5.76 -10.24
N ASP A 120 -0.21 -4.54 -10.66
CA ASP A 120 0.91 -4.26 -11.58
C ASP A 120 2.24 -4.80 -11.02
N LEU A 121 2.48 -4.63 -9.71
CA LEU A 121 3.71 -5.05 -9.06
C LEU A 121 3.93 -6.56 -9.13
N ILE A 122 2.87 -7.34 -8.89
CA ILE A 122 2.96 -8.81 -8.84
C ILE A 122 2.56 -9.46 -10.16
N SER A 123 1.97 -8.70 -11.08
CA SER A 123 1.58 -9.18 -12.39
C SER A 123 2.81 -9.71 -13.13
N GLY A 124 2.75 -10.98 -13.54
CA GLY A 124 3.87 -11.67 -14.18
C GLY A 124 4.83 -12.40 -13.24
N SER A 125 4.70 -12.28 -11.91
CA SER A 125 5.45 -13.12 -10.97
C SER A 125 4.84 -14.53 -10.87
N PRO A 126 5.63 -15.61 -11.02
CA PRO A 126 5.20 -16.97 -10.68
C PRO A 126 4.82 -17.15 -9.19
N HIS A 127 5.21 -16.19 -8.35
CA HIS A 127 5.03 -16.18 -6.90
C HIS A 127 3.96 -15.19 -6.43
N ALA A 128 3.15 -14.62 -7.34
CA ALA A 128 2.15 -13.62 -6.99
C ALA A 128 1.21 -14.05 -5.85
N GLU A 129 0.71 -15.28 -5.87
CA GLU A 129 -0.16 -15.81 -4.81
C GLU A 129 0.53 -15.93 -3.45
N GLU A 130 1.80 -16.37 -3.43
CA GLU A 130 2.61 -16.47 -2.21
C GLU A 130 2.84 -15.07 -1.62
N LEU A 131 3.32 -14.13 -2.44
CA LEU A 131 3.65 -12.78 -2.02
C LEU A 131 2.41 -12.02 -1.54
N MET A 132 1.26 -12.17 -2.23
CA MET A 132 0.00 -11.57 -1.80
C MET A 132 -0.46 -12.12 -0.45
N ARG A 133 -0.35 -13.44 -0.24
CA ARG A 133 -0.73 -14.06 1.02
C ARG A 133 0.14 -13.57 2.17
N GLU A 134 1.46 -13.57 1.99
CA GLU A 134 2.38 -13.13 3.04
C GLU A 134 2.29 -11.61 3.29
N GLY A 135 2.11 -10.80 2.24
CA GLY A 135 1.84 -9.37 2.37
C GLY A 135 0.54 -9.08 3.13
N ALA A 136 -0.54 -9.80 2.82
CA ALA A 136 -1.82 -9.67 3.52
C ALA A 136 -1.74 -10.11 4.99
N ASN A 137 -0.98 -11.18 5.29
CA ASN A 137 -0.72 -11.61 6.66
C ASN A 137 0.00 -10.52 7.46
N LEU A 138 0.98 -9.85 6.84
CA LEU A 138 1.69 -8.73 7.47
C LEU A 138 0.81 -7.51 7.70
N ALA A 139 0.00 -7.13 6.70
CA ALA A 139 -0.96 -6.05 6.85
C ALA A 139 -1.95 -6.32 7.99
N THR A 140 -2.43 -7.57 8.11
CA THR A 140 -3.31 -7.99 9.21
C THR A 140 -2.62 -7.90 10.57
N ARG A 141 -1.36 -8.37 10.69
CA ARG A 141 -0.61 -8.39 11.96
C ARG A 141 -0.22 -7.00 12.44
N ASN A 142 0.07 -6.11 11.51
CA ASN A 142 0.51 -4.75 11.77
C ASN A 142 -0.65 -3.76 11.57
N ALA A 143 -1.87 -4.08 12.03
CA ALA A 143 -3.10 -3.26 11.98
C ALA A 143 -3.16 -2.24 10.81
N SER A 144 -4.00 -2.53 9.83
CA SER A 144 -4.18 -1.91 8.51
C SER A 144 -4.05 -0.39 8.39
N GLY A 145 -2.84 0.16 8.55
CA GLY A 145 -2.61 1.61 8.49
C GLY A 145 -3.12 2.27 7.21
N LEU A 146 -3.02 1.59 6.05
CA LEU A 146 -3.54 2.10 4.77
C LEU A 146 -5.06 2.04 4.68
N GLU A 147 -5.69 0.99 5.21
CA GLU A 147 -7.16 0.90 5.16
C GLU A 147 -7.77 1.90 6.12
N ASP A 148 -7.28 1.95 7.36
CA ASP A 148 -7.74 2.88 8.40
C ASP A 148 -7.57 4.34 7.93
N TRP A 149 -6.41 4.68 7.36
CA TRP A 149 -6.20 5.99 6.77
C TRP A 149 -7.11 6.28 5.58
N LEU A 150 -7.40 5.29 4.72
CA LEU A 150 -8.32 5.47 3.61
C LEU A 150 -9.76 5.74 4.10
N TYR A 151 -10.20 5.06 5.16
CA TYR A 151 -11.51 5.34 5.79
C TYR A 151 -11.58 6.77 6.31
N GLU A 152 -10.57 7.19 7.08
CA GLU A 152 -10.49 8.55 7.64
C GLU A 152 -10.41 9.61 6.54
N ALA A 153 -9.65 9.35 5.48
CA ALA A 153 -9.47 10.27 4.36
C ALA A 153 -10.75 10.43 3.54
N ILE A 154 -11.48 9.35 3.28
CA ILE A 154 -12.79 9.39 2.61
C ILE A 154 -13.81 10.12 3.49
N GLU A 155 -13.89 9.81 4.79
CA GLU A 155 -14.80 10.53 5.71
C GLU A 155 -14.50 12.04 5.69
N ALA A 156 -13.23 12.43 5.86
CA ALA A 156 -12.83 13.82 5.85
C ALA A 156 -13.18 14.54 4.54
N LEU A 157 -12.97 13.85 3.40
CA LEU A 157 -13.33 14.37 2.09
C LEU A 157 -14.84 14.61 1.96
N LEU A 158 -15.67 13.67 2.44
CA LEU A 158 -17.12 13.82 2.41
C LEU A 158 -17.59 14.95 3.32
N VAL A 159 -17.04 15.08 4.53
CA VAL A 159 -17.34 16.19 5.44
C VAL A 159 -16.98 17.54 4.81
N GLU A 160 -15.84 17.64 4.12
CA GLU A 160 -15.44 18.86 3.40
C GLU A 160 -16.46 19.24 2.30
N HIS A 161 -17.15 18.26 1.73
CA HIS A 161 -18.17 18.46 0.70
C HIS A 161 -19.60 18.53 1.24
N GLY A 162 -19.75 18.76 2.55
CA GLY A 162 -21.03 19.09 3.17
C GLY A 162 -21.85 17.90 3.68
N PHE A 163 -21.27 16.69 3.71
CA PHE A 163 -21.91 15.56 4.38
C PHE A 163 -21.83 15.72 5.90
N GLU A 164 -22.92 15.40 6.60
CA GLU A 164 -22.91 15.27 8.07
C GLU A 164 -21.92 14.18 8.49
N ARG A 165 -21.16 14.40 9.59
CA ARG A 165 -20.07 13.51 10.00
C ARG A 165 -20.51 12.05 10.15
N SER A 166 -21.68 11.80 10.75
CA SER A 166 -22.20 10.44 10.93
C SER A 166 -22.56 9.77 9.59
N ASP A 167 -23.09 10.52 8.63
CA ASP A 167 -23.42 10.02 7.29
C ASP A 167 -22.14 9.79 6.46
N ALA A 168 -21.17 10.71 6.56
CA ALA A 168 -19.85 10.56 5.94
C ALA A 168 -19.13 9.30 6.41
N ALA A 169 -19.10 9.05 7.72
CA ALA A 169 -18.50 7.84 8.29
C ALA A 169 -19.21 6.57 7.78
N HIS A 170 -20.54 6.55 7.82
CA HIS A 170 -21.30 5.39 7.35
C HIS A 170 -21.10 5.12 5.86
N ARG A 171 -21.07 6.15 5.01
CA ARG A 171 -20.80 6.01 3.58
C ARG A 171 -19.37 5.58 3.29
N SER A 172 -18.40 6.06 4.07
CA SER A 172 -17.00 5.59 4.01
C SER A 172 -16.93 4.08 4.26
N ASP A 173 -17.59 3.61 5.34
CA ASP A 173 -17.69 2.18 5.66
C ASP A 173 -18.27 1.36 4.51
N MET A 174 -19.41 1.80 3.97
CA MET A 174 -20.06 1.12 2.86
C MET A 174 -19.20 1.11 1.60
N LEU A 175 -18.56 2.22 1.26
CA LEU A 175 -17.71 2.34 0.07
C LEU A 175 -16.54 1.36 0.14
N VAL A 176 -15.78 1.36 1.24
CA VAL A 176 -14.63 0.46 1.37
C VAL A 176 -15.07 -0.99 1.40
N ALA A 177 -16.17 -1.33 2.09
CA ALA A 177 -16.70 -2.69 2.12
C ALA A 177 -17.12 -3.18 0.72
N CYS A 178 -17.91 -2.39 -0.01
CA CYS A 178 -18.38 -2.73 -1.35
C CYS A 178 -17.21 -2.86 -2.33
N VAL A 179 -16.32 -1.87 -2.37
CA VAL A 179 -15.22 -1.85 -3.33
C VAL A 179 -14.18 -2.92 -3.04
N SER A 180 -13.86 -3.17 -1.77
CA SER A 180 -12.98 -4.30 -1.41
C SER A 180 -13.60 -5.65 -1.76
N GLY A 181 -14.93 -5.76 -1.68
CA GLY A 181 -15.68 -6.92 -2.17
C GLY A 181 -15.54 -7.12 -3.68
N LEU A 182 -15.72 -6.06 -4.47
CA LEU A 182 -15.54 -6.08 -5.92
C LEU A 182 -14.14 -6.57 -6.32
N TYR A 183 -13.10 -6.08 -5.64
CA TYR A 183 -11.73 -6.52 -5.91
C TYR A 183 -11.51 -8.00 -5.59
N LYS A 184 -12.07 -8.50 -4.48
CA LYS A 184 -11.94 -9.91 -4.07
C LYS A 184 -12.70 -10.88 -4.98
N PHE A 185 -13.77 -10.43 -5.64
CA PHE A 185 -14.71 -11.31 -6.37
C PHE A 185 -14.51 -11.38 -7.90
N THR A 186 -13.54 -10.68 -8.48
CA THR A 186 -13.54 -10.48 -9.93
C THR A 186 -12.72 -11.51 -10.71
N GLY A 187 -13.44 -12.49 -11.27
CA GLY A 187 -13.07 -13.09 -12.56
C GLY A 187 -13.24 -12.14 -13.75
N ARG A 188 -13.56 -10.84 -13.51
CA ARG A 188 -13.83 -9.78 -14.49
C ARG A 188 -13.08 -8.48 -14.14
N ARG A 189 -11.76 -8.55 -14.02
CA ARG A 189 -10.91 -7.38 -13.69
C ARG A 189 -11.02 -6.26 -14.72
N ASP A 190 -11.41 -6.58 -15.95
CA ASP A 190 -11.71 -5.66 -17.04
C ASP A 190 -12.82 -4.65 -16.72
N GLN A 191 -13.75 -4.98 -15.82
CA GLN A 191 -14.89 -4.13 -15.45
C GLN A 191 -14.74 -3.40 -14.12
N LEU A 192 -13.64 -3.62 -13.38
CA LEU A 192 -13.46 -3.08 -12.03
C LEU A 192 -13.59 -1.55 -12.00
N ALA A 193 -13.09 -0.85 -13.02
CA ALA A 193 -13.20 0.60 -13.12
C ALA A 193 -14.65 1.09 -13.23
N GLU A 194 -15.46 0.42 -14.05
CA GLU A 194 -16.87 0.75 -14.24
C GLU A 194 -17.68 0.44 -12.97
N ASP A 195 -17.42 -0.71 -12.34
CA ASP A 195 -18.11 -1.13 -11.11
C ASP A 195 -17.80 -0.20 -9.93
N VAL A 196 -16.54 0.18 -9.76
CA VAL A 196 -16.13 1.15 -8.72
C VAL A 196 -16.80 2.50 -8.97
N ALA A 197 -16.74 3.03 -10.20
CA ALA A 197 -17.37 4.30 -10.52
C ALA A 197 -18.91 4.27 -10.37
N PHE A 198 -19.54 3.13 -10.64
CA PHE A 198 -20.97 2.93 -10.41
C PHE A 198 -21.31 2.96 -8.92
N VAL A 199 -20.61 2.16 -8.11
CA VAL A 199 -20.84 2.08 -6.65
C VAL A 199 -20.59 3.43 -5.99
N THR A 200 -19.49 4.10 -6.32
CA THR A 200 -19.16 5.39 -5.70
C THR A 200 -20.19 6.47 -6.02
N ARG A 201 -20.63 6.59 -7.29
CA ARG A 201 -21.71 7.51 -7.65
C ARG A 201 -23.00 7.19 -6.91
N ARG A 202 -23.40 5.91 -6.88
CA ARG A 202 -24.68 5.51 -6.29
C ARG A 202 -24.74 5.71 -4.78
N LEU A 203 -23.62 5.51 -4.10
CA LEU A 203 -23.50 5.67 -2.64
C LEU A 203 -23.31 7.12 -2.20
N LEU A 204 -22.92 8.03 -3.09
CA LEU A 204 -22.71 9.43 -2.72
C LEU A 204 -23.82 10.38 -3.18
N GLY A 205 -24.69 9.94 -4.11
CA GLY A 205 -25.90 10.66 -4.50
C GLY A 205 -25.72 11.48 -5.76
#